data_AF-A0A925K9D8-F1
#
_entry.id   AF-A0A925K9D8-F1
#
_cell.length_a   1.000
_cell.length_b   1.000
_cell.length_c   1.000
_cell.angle_alpha   90.00
_cell.angle_beta   90.00
_cell.angle_gamma   90.00
#
_symmetry.space_group_name_H-M   'P 1'
#
loop_
_entity.id
_entity.type
_entity.pdbx_description
1 polymer ?
#
loop_
_entity_poly.entity_id
_entity_poly.type
_entity_poly.pdbx_seq_one_letter_code
_entity_poly.pdbx_strand_id
1 'polypeptide(L)'
;MRYFLFLCFYLSFNGCNVAKEFRLKTPVSKDKKTGGNAFYKSVISYGWKQRDAAAVSEILSGNIPAFLRKFLPVNSSFRDSAGIIHQATFYVSPDYLSVGNNDDFARVPLTPMAAQKIADSFNCFLPTRKMVDLIYQQATVQLDPVPMYAFRDSSITMWQHNLIIEGQRNGRKGLIAGIKKDLVISAKLNNEKPNHEAIYGWHKLDGKPIQPLYTGHINWWVDYSHGIRLVYRKIKVDGSWMDYEDVLKDAVLQKLICDEVMCDFFKYSY
;
A
#
# COMPACT_ATOMS: atom_id res chain seq x y z
N MET A 1 -16.70 -39.13 -61.12
CA MET A 1 -16.18 -39.49 -59.78
C MET A 1 -14.94 -38.65 -59.49
N ARG A 2 -15.08 -37.59 -58.66
CA ARG A 2 -14.04 -37.01 -57.77
C ARG A 2 -14.54 -35.69 -57.20
N TYR A 3 -14.98 -35.71 -55.95
CA TYR A 3 -15.22 -34.52 -55.12
C TYR A 3 -13.88 -34.16 -54.44
N PHE A 4 -13.47 -32.90 -54.52
CA PHE A 4 -12.36 -32.35 -53.73
C PHE A 4 -12.94 -31.67 -52.49
N LEU A 5 -12.70 -32.24 -51.31
CA LEU A 5 -12.97 -31.61 -50.01
C LEU A 5 -11.84 -30.62 -49.70
N PHE A 6 -12.16 -29.34 -49.55
CA PHE A 6 -11.26 -28.37 -48.92
C PHE A 6 -11.51 -28.38 -47.41
N LEU A 7 -10.52 -28.81 -46.63
CA LEU A 7 -10.52 -28.76 -45.17
C LEU A 7 -9.89 -27.42 -44.74
N CYS A 8 -10.70 -26.45 -44.32
CA CYS A 8 -10.21 -25.23 -43.68
C CYS A 8 -9.86 -25.52 -42.21
N PHE A 9 -8.57 -25.56 -41.90
CA PHE A 9 -8.08 -25.56 -40.52
C PHE A 9 -8.24 -24.16 -39.92
N TYR A 10 -9.19 -24.00 -39.00
CA TYR A 10 -9.25 -22.83 -38.13
C TYR A 10 -8.16 -22.95 -37.05
N LEU A 11 -7.09 -22.18 -37.22
CA LEU A 11 -6.07 -21.95 -36.19
C LEU A 11 -6.60 -20.89 -35.21
N SER A 12 -7.13 -21.35 -34.08
CA SER A 12 -7.49 -20.51 -32.95
C SER A 12 -6.22 -19.97 -32.29
N PHE A 13 -5.85 -18.72 -32.59
CA PHE A 13 -4.83 -18.01 -31.83
C PHE A 13 -5.37 -17.69 -30.43
N ASN A 14 -5.08 -18.57 -29.46
CA ASN A 14 -5.14 -18.20 -28.04
C ASN A 14 -4.04 -17.18 -27.79
N GLY A 15 -4.39 -15.89 -27.83
CA GLY A 15 -3.51 -14.82 -27.39
C GLY A 15 -3.14 -15.04 -25.93
N CYS A 16 -1.88 -15.35 -25.66
CA CYS A 16 -1.31 -15.26 -24.31
C CYS A 16 -1.49 -13.82 -23.82
N ASN A 17 -2.52 -13.58 -23.01
CA ASN A 17 -2.61 -12.38 -22.19
C ASN A 17 -1.47 -12.46 -21.16
N VAL A 18 -0.29 -11.94 -21.54
CA VAL A 18 0.77 -11.66 -20.57
C VAL A 18 0.15 -10.66 -19.59
N ALA A 19 -0.19 -11.14 -18.38
CA ALA A 19 -0.71 -10.28 -17.34
C ALA A 19 0.27 -9.12 -17.16
N LYS A 20 -0.21 -7.89 -17.37
CA LYS A 20 0.60 -6.68 -17.21
C LYS A 20 1.14 -6.65 -15.79
N GLU A 21 2.42 -6.94 -15.61
CA GLU A 21 3.06 -6.84 -14.29
C GLU A 21 3.22 -5.36 -13.94
N PHE A 22 2.55 -4.93 -12.87
CA PHE A 22 2.73 -3.59 -12.32
C PHE A 22 4.00 -3.55 -11.50
N ARG A 23 5.04 -2.92 -12.07
CA ARG A 23 6.34 -2.77 -11.43
C ARG A 23 6.63 -1.33 -11.07
N LEU A 24 7.03 -1.09 -9.82
CA LEU A 24 7.55 0.18 -9.36
C LEU A 24 8.83 0.51 -10.14
N LYS A 25 8.87 1.71 -10.74
CA LYS A 25 10.08 2.22 -11.37
C LYS A 25 10.92 2.92 -10.30
N THR A 26 12.04 2.31 -9.93
CA THR A 26 13.03 2.91 -9.02
C THR A 26 14.33 3.12 -9.77
N PRO A 27 15.15 4.12 -9.37
CA PRO A 27 16.51 4.22 -9.87
C PRO A 27 17.29 2.91 -9.68
N VAL A 28 18.09 2.55 -10.69
CA VAL A 28 19.08 1.49 -10.55
C VAL A 28 20.33 2.14 -9.97
N SER A 29 20.65 1.81 -8.73
CA SER A 29 21.88 2.27 -8.09
C SER A 29 22.89 1.14 -8.08
N LYS A 30 24.13 1.47 -8.46
CA LYS A 30 25.28 0.54 -8.48
C LYS A 30 25.95 0.40 -7.11
N ASP A 31 25.59 1.25 -6.15
CA ASP A 31 26.18 1.28 -4.82
C ASP A 31 25.57 0.20 -3.92
N LYS A 32 26.37 -0.28 -2.98
CA LYS A 32 25.90 -1.22 -1.95
C LYS A 32 24.87 -0.51 -1.09
N LYS A 33 23.60 -0.92 -1.25
CA LYS A 33 22.48 -0.38 -0.48
C LYS A 33 22.51 -0.81 0.98
N THR A 34 22.19 0.11 1.88
CA THR A 34 22.08 -0.11 3.32
C THR A 34 21.00 -1.15 3.63
N GLY A 35 21.32 -2.19 4.40
CA GLY A 35 20.32 -3.15 4.89
C GLY A 35 19.42 -2.56 5.99
N GLY A 36 18.27 -3.17 6.25
CA GLY A 36 17.30 -2.67 7.23
C GLY A 36 17.87 -2.50 8.65
N ASN A 37 18.67 -3.47 9.11
CA ASN A 37 19.37 -3.38 10.40
C ASN A 37 20.37 -2.20 10.44
N ALA A 38 21.16 -2.03 9.38
CA ALA A 38 22.13 -0.94 9.29
C ALA A 38 21.44 0.44 9.23
N PHE A 39 20.29 0.53 8.56
CA PHE A 39 19.47 1.73 8.54
C PHE A 39 19.00 2.12 9.95
N TYR A 40 18.40 1.19 10.71
CA TYR A 40 17.93 1.54 12.06
C TYR A 40 19.05 1.85 13.06
N LYS A 41 20.24 1.26 12.88
CA LYS A 41 21.43 1.64 13.66
C LYS A 41 21.86 3.08 13.38
N SER A 42 21.84 3.53 12.13
CA SER A 42 22.27 4.89 11.78
C SER A 42 21.29 5.97 12.26
N VAL A 43 20.00 5.63 12.40
CA VAL A 43 18.95 6.57 12.83
C VAL A 43 18.52 6.39 14.30
N ILE A 44 19.31 5.69 15.12
CA ILE A 44 18.90 5.31 16.48
C ILE A 44 18.54 6.52 17.38
N SER A 45 19.27 7.63 17.24
CA SER A 45 19.09 8.86 18.00
C SER A 45 18.22 9.91 17.30
N TYR A 46 17.69 9.59 16.11
CA TYR A 46 17.00 10.56 15.27
C TYR A 46 15.54 10.76 15.73
N GLY A 47 15.13 12.02 15.77
CA GLY A 47 13.71 12.40 15.80
C GLY A 47 13.05 12.16 14.45
N TRP A 48 11.72 12.33 14.40
CA TRP A 48 10.93 12.02 13.20
C TRP A 48 11.43 12.73 11.93
N LYS A 49 11.82 14.03 12.02
CA LYS A 49 12.29 14.81 10.87
C LYS A 49 13.52 14.19 10.21
N GLN A 50 14.53 13.86 11.02
CA GLN A 50 15.77 13.28 10.51
C GLN A 50 15.54 11.85 9.99
N ARG A 51 14.69 11.06 10.66
CA ARG A 51 14.34 9.71 10.20
C ARG A 51 13.61 9.72 8.86
N ASP A 52 12.60 10.57 8.72
CA ASP A 52 11.84 10.71 7.47
C ASP A 52 12.77 11.13 6.33
N ALA A 53 13.63 12.13 6.56
CA ALA A 53 14.60 12.56 5.55
C ALA A 53 15.54 11.42 5.13
N ALA A 54 16.06 10.64 6.09
CA ALA A 54 16.91 9.49 5.81
C ALA A 54 16.17 8.39 5.03
N ALA A 55 14.95 8.04 5.45
CA ALA A 55 14.13 7.02 4.80
C ALA A 55 13.73 7.43 3.38
N VAL A 56 13.31 8.68 3.18
CA VAL A 56 12.96 9.22 1.86
C VAL A 56 14.18 9.16 0.93
N SER A 57 15.36 9.53 1.41
CA SER A 57 16.60 9.45 0.62
C SER A 57 16.90 8.01 0.18
N GLU A 58 16.86 7.06 1.12
CA GLU A 58 17.10 5.64 0.84
C GLU A 58 16.08 5.08 -0.16
N ILE A 59 14.78 5.26 0.10
CA ILE A 59 13.69 4.72 -0.71
C ILE A 59 13.71 5.31 -2.12
N LEU A 60 13.80 6.64 -2.26
CA LEU A 60 13.80 7.29 -3.57
C LEU A 60 15.07 7.01 -4.38
N SER A 61 16.20 6.68 -3.72
CA SER A 61 17.41 6.19 -4.39
C SER A 61 17.30 4.73 -4.87
N GLY A 62 16.17 4.07 -4.62
CA GLY A 62 15.91 2.68 -4.99
C GLY A 62 16.34 1.64 -3.96
N ASN A 63 16.69 2.04 -2.73
CA ASN A 63 16.97 1.11 -1.63
C ASN A 63 15.68 0.55 -1.03
N ILE A 64 15.01 -0.28 -1.80
CA ILE A 64 13.82 -1.03 -1.37
C ILE A 64 13.99 -2.50 -1.78
N PRO A 65 13.43 -3.44 -1.00
CA PRO A 65 13.40 -4.85 -1.38
C PRO A 65 12.78 -5.07 -2.76
N ALA A 66 13.34 -6.00 -3.53
CA ALA A 66 12.89 -6.24 -4.89
C ALA A 66 11.44 -6.74 -4.94
N PHE A 67 10.99 -7.47 -3.92
CA PHE A 67 9.60 -7.94 -3.85
C PHE A 67 8.59 -6.78 -3.75
N LEU A 68 8.93 -5.67 -3.09
CA LEU A 68 8.05 -4.50 -2.99
C LEU A 68 7.80 -3.82 -4.33
N ARG A 69 8.65 -4.07 -5.33
CA ARG A 69 8.49 -3.50 -6.67
C ARG A 69 7.37 -4.17 -7.46
N LYS A 70 6.96 -5.40 -7.13
CA LYS A 70 5.92 -6.14 -7.87
C LYS A 70 4.57 -5.96 -7.18
N PHE A 71 3.71 -5.14 -7.75
CA PHE A 71 2.41 -4.86 -7.18
C PHE A 71 1.46 -6.03 -7.42
N LEU A 72 0.58 -6.28 -6.45
CA LEU A 72 -0.39 -7.35 -6.46
C LEU A 72 -1.80 -6.81 -6.67
N PRO A 73 -2.64 -7.48 -7.48
CA PRO A 73 -4.02 -7.05 -7.71
C PRO A 73 -4.88 -7.31 -6.47
N VAL A 74 -5.79 -6.39 -6.19
CA VAL A 74 -6.85 -6.52 -5.19
C VAL A 74 -8.15 -6.10 -5.86
N ASN A 75 -9.16 -6.96 -5.75
CA ASN A 75 -10.44 -6.76 -6.42
C ASN A 75 -11.44 -6.05 -5.49
N SER A 76 -12.30 -5.25 -6.09
CA SER A 76 -13.44 -4.63 -5.45
C SER A 76 -14.64 -4.72 -6.38
N SER A 77 -15.83 -4.79 -5.81
CA SER A 77 -17.07 -4.68 -6.56
C SER A 77 -18.11 -3.99 -5.70
N PHE A 78 -19.06 -3.33 -6.34
CA PHE A 78 -20.28 -2.88 -5.67
C PHE A 78 -21.44 -2.90 -6.66
N ARG A 79 -22.66 -2.98 -6.12
CA ARG A 79 -23.89 -2.82 -6.89
C ARG A 79 -24.42 -1.41 -6.67
N ASP A 80 -24.67 -0.67 -7.74
CA ASP A 80 -25.24 0.68 -7.66
C ASP A 80 -26.75 0.67 -7.39
N SER A 81 -27.35 1.86 -7.29
CA SER A 81 -28.80 2.01 -7.08
C SER A 81 -29.65 1.57 -8.27
N ALA A 82 -29.08 1.47 -9.47
CA ALA A 82 -29.74 0.96 -10.67
C ALA A 82 -29.62 -0.58 -10.79
N GLY A 83 -28.92 -1.23 -9.87
CA GLY A 83 -28.71 -2.68 -9.86
C GLY A 83 -27.52 -3.15 -10.70
N ILE A 84 -26.75 -2.25 -11.30
CA ILE A 84 -25.55 -2.54 -12.09
C ILE A 84 -24.40 -2.92 -11.15
N ILE A 85 -23.68 -3.99 -11.49
CA ILE A 85 -22.48 -4.40 -10.74
C ILE A 85 -21.26 -3.78 -11.43
N HIS A 86 -20.58 -2.90 -10.70
CA HIS A 86 -19.28 -2.38 -11.09
C HIS A 86 -18.16 -3.18 -10.46
N GLN A 87 -17.06 -3.32 -11.20
CA GLN A 87 -15.87 -4.05 -10.76
C GLN A 87 -14.63 -3.18 -10.88
N ALA A 88 -13.74 -3.27 -9.90
CA ALA A 88 -12.44 -2.64 -9.92
C ALA A 88 -11.33 -3.63 -9.54
N THR A 89 -10.18 -3.48 -10.18
CA THR A 89 -8.91 -4.05 -9.71
C THR A 89 -7.92 -2.92 -9.49
N PHE A 90 -7.51 -2.73 -8.24
CA PHE A 90 -6.40 -1.85 -7.89
C PHE A 90 -5.16 -2.69 -7.55
N TYR A 91 -3.98 -2.07 -7.59
CA TYR A 91 -2.71 -2.78 -7.44
C TYR A 91 -1.94 -2.19 -6.28
N VAL A 92 -1.44 -3.02 -5.38
CA VAL A 92 -0.82 -2.58 -4.12
C VAL A 92 0.57 -3.18 -3.94
N SER A 93 1.42 -2.49 -3.18
CA SER A 93 2.66 -3.09 -2.70
C SER A 93 2.34 -4.32 -1.82
N PRO A 94 3.09 -5.42 -1.97
CA PRO A 94 2.82 -6.68 -1.25
C PRO A 94 3.01 -6.57 0.26
N ASP A 95 3.79 -5.58 0.71
CA ASP A 95 4.02 -5.25 2.12
C ASP A 95 4.14 -3.71 2.25
N TYR A 96 4.37 -3.23 3.47
CA TYR A 96 4.62 -1.82 3.77
C TYR A 96 5.99 -1.37 3.28
N LEU A 97 6.13 -0.07 3.01
CA LEU A 97 7.40 0.54 2.62
C LEU A 97 8.53 0.14 3.56
N SER A 98 9.63 -0.30 2.96
CA SER A 98 10.78 -0.82 3.67
C SER A 98 12.08 -0.35 3.04
N VAL A 99 13.11 -0.17 3.87
CA VAL A 99 14.48 0.08 3.43
C VAL A 99 15.27 -1.23 3.49
N GLY A 100 16.10 -1.50 2.48
CA GLY A 100 16.98 -2.65 2.44
C GLY A 100 16.78 -3.54 1.22
N ASN A 101 17.13 -4.82 1.37
CA ASN A 101 17.08 -5.83 0.31
C ASN A 101 16.21 -7.03 0.72
N ASN A 102 16.13 -8.08 -0.10
CA ASN A 102 15.25 -9.21 0.18
C ASN A 102 15.64 -10.00 1.45
N ASP A 103 16.91 -9.93 1.87
CA ASP A 103 17.46 -10.72 2.96
C ASP A 103 17.59 -9.91 4.26
N ASP A 104 17.84 -8.59 4.16
CA ASP A 104 17.89 -7.65 5.29
C ASP A 104 17.11 -6.37 4.96
N PHE A 105 15.86 -6.30 5.46
CA PHE A 105 15.01 -5.12 5.33
C PHE A 105 14.26 -4.78 6.61
N ALA A 106 13.81 -3.53 6.65
CA ALA A 106 13.07 -2.95 7.75
C ALA A 106 11.86 -2.19 7.22
N ARG A 107 10.66 -2.53 7.69
CA ARG A 107 9.46 -1.70 7.47
C ARG A 107 9.63 -0.37 8.19
N VAL A 108 9.47 0.75 7.50
CA VAL A 108 9.74 2.09 8.03
C VAL A 108 8.44 2.87 8.21
N PRO A 109 8.00 3.10 9.47
CA PRO A 109 6.99 4.10 9.79
C PRO A 109 7.44 5.49 9.33
N LEU A 110 6.54 6.26 8.71
CA LEU A 110 6.79 7.60 8.20
C LEU A 110 5.65 8.53 8.58
N THR A 111 5.92 9.83 8.66
CA THR A 111 4.83 10.81 8.67
C THR A 111 4.07 10.79 7.34
N PRO A 112 2.82 11.27 7.31
CA PRO A 112 2.08 11.49 6.07
C PRO A 112 2.79 12.34 5.02
N MET A 113 3.57 13.33 5.43
CA MET A 113 4.28 14.22 4.50
C MET A 113 5.33 13.42 3.71
N ALA A 114 6.17 12.65 4.42
CA ALA A 114 7.17 11.79 3.80
C ALA A 114 6.55 10.67 2.97
N ALA A 115 5.48 10.06 3.48
CA ALA A 115 4.74 9.01 2.78
C ALA A 115 4.14 9.52 1.46
N GLN A 116 3.50 10.69 1.47
CA GLN A 116 2.91 11.30 0.27
C GLN A 116 3.99 11.65 -0.76
N LYS A 117 5.10 12.24 -0.33
CA LYS A 117 6.24 12.54 -1.22
C LYS A 117 6.74 11.29 -1.95
N ILE A 118 6.88 10.17 -1.23
CA ILE A 118 7.31 8.90 -1.82
C ILE A 118 6.23 8.36 -2.78
N ALA A 119 4.96 8.38 -2.37
CA ALA A 119 3.87 7.89 -3.20
C ALA A 119 3.79 8.66 -4.53
N ASP A 120 3.80 10.00 -4.48
CA ASP A 120 3.78 10.83 -5.68
C ASP A 120 5.01 10.59 -6.58
N SER A 121 6.22 10.48 -5.99
CA SER A 121 7.46 10.18 -6.73
C SER A 121 7.41 8.85 -7.49
N PHE A 122 6.61 7.90 -7.01
CA PHE A 122 6.45 6.58 -7.60
C PHE A 122 5.17 6.41 -8.44
N ASN A 123 4.43 7.48 -8.72
CA ASN A 123 3.11 7.42 -9.37
C ASN A 123 2.16 6.46 -8.64
N CYS A 124 2.13 6.60 -7.32
CA CYS A 124 1.28 5.88 -6.40
C CYS A 124 0.46 6.87 -5.55
N PHE A 125 -0.47 6.35 -4.77
CA PHE A 125 -1.21 7.09 -3.76
C PHE A 125 -1.37 6.24 -2.49
N LEU A 126 -1.83 6.87 -1.41
CA LEU A 126 -2.12 6.21 -0.14
C LEU A 126 -3.54 5.64 -0.14
N PRO A 127 -3.79 4.46 0.45
CA PRO A 127 -5.07 3.78 0.37
C PRO A 127 -6.19 4.56 1.08
N THR A 128 -7.44 4.27 0.75
CA THR A 128 -8.59 4.63 1.59
C THR A 128 -8.81 3.57 2.68
N ARG A 129 -9.70 3.83 3.64
CA ARG A 129 -10.17 2.83 4.60
C ARG A 129 -10.66 1.53 3.94
N LYS A 130 -11.58 1.64 2.96
CA LYS A 130 -12.14 0.50 2.23
C LYS A 130 -11.05 -0.33 1.55
N MET A 131 -10.04 0.31 0.97
CA MET A 131 -8.94 -0.40 0.32
C MET A 131 -8.14 -1.21 1.32
N VAL A 132 -7.88 -0.69 2.52
CA VAL A 132 -7.19 -1.44 3.59
C VAL A 132 -7.99 -2.69 3.99
N ASP A 133 -9.32 -2.58 4.13
CA ASP A 133 -10.17 -3.74 4.42
C ASP A 133 -10.10 -4.80 3.32
N LEU A 134 -10.21 -4.39 2.05
CA LEU A 134 -10.12 -5.29 0.90
C LEU A 134 -8.74 -5.94 0.76
N ILE A 135 -7.68 -5.20 1.06
CA ILE A 135 -6.30 -5.71 1.10
C ILE A 135 -6.17 -6.79 2.17
N TYR A 136 -6.70 -6.55 3.37
CA TYR A 136 -6.70 -7.56 4.42
C TYR A 136 -7.47 -8.81 4.01
N GLN A 137 -8.69 -8.66 3.51
CA GLN A 137 -9.55 -9.78 3.09
C GLN A 137 -8.92 -10.66 1.99
N GLN A 138 -8.09 -10.08 1.13
CA GLN A 138 -7.42 -10.77 0.02
C GLN A 138 -5.94 -11.07 0.29
N ALA A 139 -5.44 -10.80 1.50
CA ALA A 139 -4.06 -11.05 1.86
C ALA A 139 -3.77 -12.56 1.95
N THR A 140 -2.68 -12.99 1.32
CA THR A 140 -2.18 -14.37 1.43
C THR A 140 -1.63 -14.65 2.84
N VAL A 141 -1.10 -13.62 3.50
CA VAL A 141 -0.49 -13.72 4.83
C VAL A 141 -1.12 -12.67 5.73
N GLN A 142 -1.99 -13.12 6.63
CA GLN A 142 -2.53 -12.34 7.73
C GLN A 142 -1.79 -12.72 9.01
N LEU A 143 -1.31 -11.73 9.75
CA LEU A 143 -0.56 -11.91 10.99
C LEU A 143 -1.27 -11.15 12.11
N ASP A 144 -1.11 -11.61 13.34
CA ASP A 144 -1.80 -11.01 14.48
C ASP A 144 -1.07 -9.71 14.92
N PRO A 145 -1.81 -8.62 15.20
CA PRO A 145 -1.26 -7.41 15.78
C PRO A 145 -0.50 -7.67 17.08
N VAL A 146 0.67 -7.05 17.25
CA VAL A 146 1.41 -7.08 18.52
C VAL A 146 1.66 -5.67 19.02
N PRO A 147 0.79 -5.15 19.91
CA PRO A 147 0.99 -3.84 20.51
C PRO A 147 2.23 -3.77 21.40
N MET A 148 2.97 -2.68 21.26
CA MET A 148 4.07 -2.24 22.11
C MET A 148 3.71 -0.92 22.81
N TYR A 149 4.12 -0.77 24.07
CA TYR A 149 3.66 0.32 24.94
C TYR A 149 4.73 1.35 25.30
N ALA A 150 6.01 0.98 25.27
CA ALA A 150 7.12 1.85 25.63
C ALA A 150 7.78 2.49 24.40
N PHE A 151 8.24 3.74 24.53
CA PHE A 151 9.06 4.48 23.54
C PHE A 151 8.57 4.32 22.08
N ARG A 152 7.26 4.47 21.89
CA ARG A 152 6.55 4.04 20.68
C ARG A 152 7.05 4.71 19.39
N ASP A 153 7.60 5.91 19.50
CA ASP A 153 8.13 6.76 18.44
C ASP A 153 9.66 6.62 18.24
N SER A 154 10.32 5.74 18.99
CA SER A 154 11.77 5.51 18.90
C SER A 154 12.15 4.55 17.77
N SER A 155 13.29 4.79 17.12
CA SER A 155 13.89 3.88 16.12
C SER A 155 14.08 2.46 16.66
N ILE A 156 14.42 2.31 17.94
CA ILE A 156 14.60 1.01 18.60
C ILE A 156 13.29 0.23 18.59
N THR A 157 12.17 0.87 18.97
CA THR A 157 10.85 0.24 19.02
C THR A 157 10.33 -0.07 17.61
N MET A 158 10.58 0.81 16.64
CA MET A 158 10.25 0.56 15.24
C MET A 158 10.99 -0.67 14.68
N TRP A 159 12.29 -0.79 14.96
CA TRP A 159 13.09 -1.96 14.59
C TRP A 159 12.62 -3.24 15.29
N GLN A 160 12.38 -3.18 16.60
CA GLN A 160 11.89 -4.33 17.36
C GLN A 160 10.54 -4.82 16.82
N HIS A 161 9.62 -3.92 16.48
CA HIS A 161 8.34 -4.30 15.88
C HIS A 161 8.52 -4.93 14.49
N ASN A 162 9.52 -4.50 13.71
CA ASN A 162 9.87 -5.18 12.46
C ASN A 162 10.30 -6.63 12.73
N LEU A 163 11.16 -6.87 13.72
CA LEU A 163 11.60 -8.21 14.10
C LEU A 163 10.45 -9.11 14.57
N ILE A 164 9.51 -8.56 15.36
CA ILE A 164 8.31 -9.29 15.81
C ILE A 164 7.48 -9.73 14.60
N ILE A 165 7.25 -8.83 13.64
CA ILE A 165 6.53 -9.17 12.41
C ILE A 165 7.28 -10.24 11.63
N GLU A 166 8.60 -10.12 11.45
CA GLU A 166 9.39 -11.10 10.72
C GLU A 166 9.37 -12.49 11.38
N GLY A 167 9.41 -12.54 12.72
CA GLY A 167 9.24 -13.77 13.49
C GLY A 167 7.89 -14.44 13.23
N GLN A 168 6.79 -13.66 13.24
CA GLN A 168 5.47 -14.18 12.88
C GLN A 168 5.40 -14.60 11.41
N ARG A 169 5.94 -13.79 10.49
CA ARG A 169 5.90 -14.03 9.05
C ARG A 169 6.59 -15.33 8.69
N ASN A 170 7.69 -15.66 9.37
CA ASN A 170 8.44 -16.90 9.21
C ASN A 170 8.72 -17.23 7.73
N GLY A 171 9.19 -16.23 6.98
CA GLY A 171 9.52 -16.37 5.56
C GLY A 171 8.33 -16.45 4.59
N ARG A 172 7.07 -16.52 5.06
CA ARG A 172 5.88 -16.51 4.19
C ARG A 172 5.86 -15.28 3.28
N LYS A 173 5.47 -15.49 2.03
CA LYS A 173 5.49 -14.47 0.95
C LYS A 173 4.08 -14.29 0.38
N GLY A 174 3.86 -13.17 -0.29
CA GLY A 174 2.57 -12.79 -0.87
C GLY A 174 2.13 -11.43 -0.38
N LEU A 175 0.84 -11.14 -0.50
CA LEU A 175 0.24 -9.94 0.09
C LEU A 175 0.16 -10.13 1.61
N ILE A 176 0.87 -9.29 2.37
CA ILE A 176 0.92 -9.31 3.83
C ILE A 176 0.08 -8.16 4.37
N ALA A 177 -0.81 -8.45 5.33
CA ALA A 177 -1.69 -7.45 5.96
C ALA A 177 -1.94 -7.76 7.44
N GLY A 178 -2.60 -6.83 8.15
CA GLY A 178 -2.96 -6.96 9.57
C GLY A 178 -1.87 -6.54 10.55
N ILE A 179 -0.71 -6.08 10.09
CA ILE A 179 0.48 -5.85 10.94
C ILE A 179 0.75 -4.38 11.30
N LYS A 180 0.07 -3.42 10.66
CA LYS A 180 0.22 -1.99 10.90
C LYS A 180 -1.13 -1.28 10.81
N LYS A 181 -1.17 -0.08 11.36
CA LYS A 181 -2.18 0.94 11.04
C LYS A 181 -1.75 1.60 9.73
N ASP A 182 -2.47 1.34 8.66
CA ASP A 182 -2.22 1.98 7.38
C ASP A 182 -2.49 3.48 7.51
N LEU A 183 -1.55 4.29 7.03
CA LEU A 183 -1.82 5.69 6.75
C LEU A 183 -2.75 5.75 5.52
N VAL A 184 -3.88 6.43 5.65
CA VAL A 184 -4.93 6.49 4.64
C VAL A 184 -5.21 7.92 4.18
N ILE A 185 -5.84 8.06 3.01
CA ILE A 185 -6.54 9.28 2.60
C ILE A 185 -7.98 9.25 3.14
N SER A 186 -8.50 10.42 3.52
CA SER A 186 -9.89 10.59 3.97
C SER A 186 -10.36 12.02 3.73
N ALA A 187 -11.58 12.16 3.20
CA ALA A 187 -12.21 13.47 2.96
C ALA A 187 -12.43 14.27 4.26
N LYS A 188 -12.43 13.61 5.43
CA LYS A 188 -12.54 14.28 6.74
C LYS A 188 -11.40 15.28 6.97
N LEU A 189 -10.24 15.07 6.35
CA LEU A 189 -9.09 15.96 6.48
C LEU A 189 -9.24 17.26 5.66
N ASN A 190 -10.03 17.28 4.58
CA ASN A 190 -10.20 18.47 3.73
C ASN A 190 -10.87 19.64 4.48
N ASN A 191 -11.75 19.36 5.44
CA ASN A 191 -12.65 20.37 6.00
C ASN A 191 -12.59 20.51 7.53
N GLU A 192 -12.11 19.49 8.25
CA GLU A 192 -12.25 19.47 9.71
C GLU A 192 -10.93 19.67 10.45
N LYS A 193 -9.79 19.26 9.86
CA LYS A 193 -8.53 19.09 10.60
C LYS A 193 -7.28 19.34 9.74
N PRO A 194 -6.92 20.61 9.49
CA PRO A 194 -5.62 20.91 8.87
C PRO A 194 -4.48 20.33 9.71
N ASN A 195 -3.41 19.87 9.05
CA ASN A 195 -2.22 19.29 9.70
C ASN A 195 -2.48 18.04 10.56
N HIS A 196 -3.51 17.26 10.25
CA HIS A 196 -3.74 15.96 10.88
C HIS A 196 -3.49 14.83 9.91
N GLU A 197 -3.29 13.64 10.45
CA GLU A 197 -3.22 12.39 9.70
C GLU A 197 -4.51 11.58 9.85
N ALA A 198 -4.76 10.70 8.88
CA ALA A 198 -5.77 9.65 9.00
C ALA A 198 -5.09 8.28 8.99
N ILE A 199 -5.33 7.49 10.03
CA ILE A 199 -4.83 6.12 10.14
C ILE A 199 -5.97 5.13 10.37
N TYR A 200 -5.80 3.91 9.88
CA TYR A 200 -6.79 2.84 9.96
C TYR A 200 -6.17 1.44 9.92
N GLY A 201 -6.85 0.45 10.52
CA GLY A 201 -6.56 -0.96 10.29
C GLY A 201 -5.90 -1.63 11.49
N TRP A 202 -4.76 -2.29 11.25
CA TRP A 202 -4.14 -3.21 12.21
C TRP A 202 -5.12 -4.31 12.62
N HIS A 203 -5.64 -5.01 11.60
CA HIS A 203 -6.66 -6.03 11.71
C HIS A 203 -6.18 -7.27 12.46
N LYS A 204 -6.99 -7.71 13.43
CA LYS A 204 -6.84 -9.03 14.04
C LYS A 204 -7.23 -10.12 13.04
N LEU A 205 -6.89 -11.38 13.35
CA LEU A 205 -7.21 -12.54 12.51
C LEU A 205 -8.72 -12.71 12.21
N ASP A 206 -9.60 -12.19 13.07
CA ASP A 206 -11.06 -12.15 12.83
C ASP A 206 -11.50 -11.06 11.83
N GLY A 207 -10.56 -10.32 11.25
CA GLY A 207 -10.79 -9.22 10.32
C GLY A 207 -11.27 -7.93 10.96
N LYS A 208 -11.32 -7.82 12.30
CA LYS A 208 -11.68 -6.57 12.96
C LYS A 208 -10.45 -5.68 13.11
N PRO A 209 -10.49 -4.41 12.66
CA PRO A 209 -9.40 -3.47 12.87
C PRO A 209 -9.29 -3.09 14.35
N ILE A 210 -8.07 -3.06 14.89
CA ILE A 210 -7.81 -2.47 16.22
C ILE A 210 -7.90 -0.94 16.15
N GLN A 211 -7.47 -0.37 15.02
CA GLN A 211 -7.52 1.07 14.77
C GLN A 211 -8.74 1.41 13.89
N PRO A 212 -9.85 1.95 14.46
CA PRO A 212 -10.88 2.57 13.63
C PRO A 212 -10.32 3.80 12.92
N LEU A 213 -11.05 4.33 11.92
CA LEU A 213 -10.59 5.50 11.17
C LEU A 213 -10.42 6.66 12.13
N TYR A 214 -9.18 7.08 12.31
CA TYR A 214 -8.81 8.04 13.33
C TYR A 214 -8.05 9.20 12.72
N THR A 215 -8.57 10.40 12.97
CA THR A 215 -8.01 11.67 12.49
C THR A 215 -7.56 12.58 13.64
N GLY A 216 -7.33 12.03 14.83
CA GLY A 216 -6.99 12.82 16.02
C GLY A 216 -5.51 13.10 16.20
N HIS A 217 -4.64 12.45 15.43
CA HIS A 217 -3.20 12.70 15.47
C HIS A 217 -2.82 13.85 14.54
N ILE A 218 -1.91 14.69 15.02
CA ILE A 218 -1.24 15.70 14.22
C ILE A 218 -0.29 14.99 13.23
N ASN A 219 -0.09 15.58 12.06
CA ASN A 219 0.59 14.96 10.92
C ASN A 219 2.10 14.73 11.11
N TRP A 220 2.71 15.20 12.20
CA TRP A 220 4.10 14.89 12.56
C TRP A 220 4.22 13.77 13.60
N TRP A 221 3.10 13.31 14.17
CA TRP A 221 3.10 12.12 15.01
C TRP A 221 3.39 10.90 14.13
N VAL A 222 4.33 10.06 14.57
CA VAL A 222 4.62 8.78 13.92
C VAL A 222 5.17 7.83 14.97
N ASP A 223 4.64 6.61 15.00
CA ASP A 223 5.07 5.56 15.91
C ASP A 223 5.27 4.23 15.17
N TYR A 224 5.80 3.22 15.88
CA TYR A 224 6.07 1.90 15.33
C TYR A 224 4.88 1.26 14.60
N SER A 225 3.64 1.63 14.92
CA SER A 225 2.45 1.00 14.37
C SER A 225 2.04 1.58 13.01
N HIS A 226 2.63 2.68 12.56
CA HIS A 226 2.31 3.26 11.25
C HIS A 226 2.84 2.39 10.12
N GLY A 227 2.00 2.19 9.11
CA GLY A 227 2.29 1.43 7.91
C GLY A 227 2.01 2.25 6.68
N ILE A 228 3.00 2.37 5.80
CA ILE A 228 2.82 3.04 4.51
C ILE A 228 2.70 2.00 3.42
N ARG A 229 1.50 1.88 2.85
CA ARG A 229 1.22 0.98 1.73
C ARG A 229 1.03 1.79 0.47
N LEU A 230 1.72 1.40 -0.60
CA LEU A 230 1.57 2.07 -1.88
C LEU A 230 0.46 1.42 -2.69
N VAL A 231 -0.42 2.24 -3.26
CA VAL A 231 -1.40 1.82 -4.26
C VAL A 231 -1.03 2.48 -5.59
N TYR A 232 -1.02 1.70 -6.67
CA TYR A 232 -0.69 2.24 -8.00
C TYR A 232 -1.74 3.26 -8.43
N ARG A 233 -1.30 4.38 -9.02
CA ARG A 233 -2.18 5.52 -9.35
C ARG A 233 -3.39 5.19 -10.23
N LYS A 234 -3.27 4.19 -11.12
CA LYS A 234 -4.38 3.79 -12.00
C LYS A 234 -5.08 2.54 -11.50
N ILE A 235 -6.41 2.54 -11.65
CA ILE A 235 -7.31 1.46 -11.25
C ILE A 235 -8.01 0.94 -12.50
N LYS A 236 -8.16 -0.37 -12.61
CA LYS A 236 -8.93 -0.97 -13.72
C LYS A 236 -10.39 -1.08 -13.31
N VAL A 237 -11.25 -0.20 -13.81
CA VAL A 237 -12.70 -0.15 -13.53
C VAL A 237 -13.47 -0.60 -14.77
N ASP A 238 -14.32 -1.62 -14.63
CA ASP A 238 -15.14 -2.18 -15.71
C ASP A 238 -14.37 -2.43 -17.02
N GLY A 239 -13.14 -2.93 -16.88
CA GLY A 239 -12.23 -3.21 -17.99
C GLY A 239 -11.34 -2.05 -18.43
N SER A 240 -11.67 -0.81 -18.05
CA SER A 240 -10.98 0.43 -18.45
C SER A 240 -10.03 0.95 -17.37
N TRP A 241 -8.94 1.62 -17.76
CA TRP A 241 -8.01 2.23 -16.80
C TRP A 241 -8.44 3.66 -16.46
N MET A 242 -8.67 3.93 -15.17
CA MET A 242 -9.00 5.25 -14.63
C MET A 242 -7.93 5.73 -13.66
N ASP A 243 -7.76 7.04 -13.54
CA ASP A 243 -6.97 7.63 -12.44
C ASP A 243 -7.77 7.53 -11.13
N TYR A 244 -7.10 7.27 -10.00
CA TYR A 244 -7.80 7.13 -8.72
C TYR A 244 -8.56 8.42 -8.33
N GLU A 245 -8.08 9.60 -8.74
CA GLU A 245 -8.76 10.87 -8.46
C GLU A 245 -10.09 10.96 -9.20
N ASP A 246 -10.14 10.48 -10.45
CA ASP A 246 -11.38 10.42 -11.24
C ASP A 246 -12.38 9.43 -10.63
N VAL A 247 -11.88 8.27 -10.17
CA VAL A 247 -12.73 7.28 -9.47
C VAL A 247 -13.31 7.87 -8.18
N LEU A 248 -12.52 8.61 -7.38
CA LEU A 248 -13.00 9.22 -6.14
C LEU A 248 -13.96 10.40 -6.35
N LYS A 249 -13.83 11.13 -7.47
CA LYS A 249 -14.72 12.24 -7.82
C LYS A 249 -16.04 11.79 -8.46
N ASP A 250 -16.08 10.58 -9.02
CA ASP A 250 -17.28 10.04 -9.63
C ASP A 250 -18.32 9.66 -8.56
N ALA A 251 -19.55 10.17 -8.71
CA ALA A 251 -20.60 10.02 -7.72
C ALA A 251 -20.99 8.56 -7.43
N VAL A 252 -20.79 7.66 -8.41
CA VAL A 252 -21.15 6.24 -8.35
C VAL A 252 -19.89 5.42 -8.09
N LEU A 253 -18.86 5.55 -8.94
CA LEU A 253 -17.67 4.71 -8.94
C LEU A 253 -16.77 4.91 -7.71
N GLN A 254 -16.87 6.04 -6.99
CA GLN A 254 -16.16 6.25 -5.72
C GLN A 254 -16.40 5.10 -4.73
N LYS A 255 -17.59 4.47 -4.79
CA LYS A 255 -17.95 3.34 -3.93
C LYS A 255 -17.16 2.07 -4.23
N LEU A 256 -16.43 1.97 -5.35
CA LEU A 256 -15.47 0.89 -5.57
C LEU A 256 -14.33 0.92 -4.56
N ILE A 257 -13.88 2.11 -4.17
CA ILE A 257 -12.67 2.25 -3.36
C ILE A 257 -12.87 3.09 -2.11
N CYS A 258 -14.06 3.61 -1.82
CA CYS A 258 -14.33 4.35 -0.61
C CYS A 258 -15.73 4.03 -0.06
N ASP A 259 -15.83 3.91 1.26
CA ASP A 259 -17.06 3.60 2.00
C ASP A 259 -17.28 4.58 3.17
N GLU A 260 -16.62 5.74 3.13
CA GLU A 260 -16.93 6.87 4.00
C GLU A 260 -18.23 7.55 3.57
N VAL A 261 -18.80 8.35 4.47
CA VAL A 261 -20.02 9.14 4.20
C VAL A 261 -19.76 10.11 3.05
N MET A 262 -18.67 10.86 3.14
CA MET A 262 -18.13 11.64 2.03
C MET A 262 -16.84 10.98 1.56
N CYS A 263 -16.76 10.75 0.26
CA CYS A 263 -15.58 10.25 -0.41
C CYS A 263 -15.05 11.36 -1.31
N ASP A 264 -13.75 11.60 -1.22
CA ASP A 264 -13.03 12.57 -2.04
C ASP A 264 -11.56 12.18 -2.04
N PHE A 265 -10.80 12.67 -3.01
CA PHE A 265 -9.35 12.55 -2.97
C PHE A 265 -8.77 13.53 -1.95
N PHE A 266 -7.66 13.13 -1.34
CA PHE A 266 -6.91 13.95 -0.39
C PHE A 266 -5.41 13.73 -0.62
N LYS A 267 -4.62 14.79 -0.44
CA LYS A 267 -3.15 14.71 -0.46
C LYS A 267 -2.56 15.46 0.73
N TYR A 268 -1.59 14.85 1.38
CA TYR A 268 -0.81 15.51 2.43
C TYR A 268 0.21 16.47 1.83
N SER A 269 0.21 17.74 2.22
CA SER A 269 1.25 18.69 1.78
C SER A 269 2.62 18.32 2.36
N TYR A 270 3.69 18.43 1.58
CA TYR A 270 5.06 18.05 1.98
C TYR A 270 6.15 18.95 1.38
#